data_AF-A0A0U3AQD1-F1
#
_entry.id   AF-A0A0U3AQD1-F1
#
_cell.length_a   1.000
_cell.length_b   1.000
_cell.length_c   1.000
_cell.angle_alpha   90.00
_cell.angle_beta   90.00
_cell.angle_gamma   90.00
#
_symmetry.space_group_name_H-M   'P 1'
#
loop_
_entity.id
_entity.type
_entity.pdbx_description
1 polymer ?
#
loop_
_entity_poly.entity_id
_entity_poly.type
_entity_poly.pdbx_seq_one_letter_code
_entity_poly.pdbx_strand_id
1 'polypeptide(L)'
;QKSPARFDRERLTWMNGVMIRALPLDELLQRSQNFWPADGAASSLDYRLEVLRLVQDRLKFLAELPELTDFFFIDPQPNPELLSKHFGATAAAGHLEAVLAALPDDWTEPMLEAAIRPLAEQRGVKTGQLFGLLRSALTGRTAAPGLFETMAVLGDTTTRRRLATAHAVLAKPSSR
;
A
#
# COMPACT_ATOMS: atom_id res chain seq x y z
N GLN A 1 3.46 47.98 -7.33
CA GLN A 1 4.68 47.30 -6.84
C GLN A 1 5.31 46.52 -7.99
N LYS A 2 6.62 46.65 -8.22
CA LYS A 2 7.38 45.79 -9.13
C LYS A 2 8.53 45.17 -8.33
N SER A 3 8.24 44.07 -7.64
CA SER A 3 9.29 43.18 -7.14
C SER A 3 9.50 42.09 -8.21
N PRO A 4 10.74 41.79 -8.62
CA PRO A 4 10.99 40.75 -9.62
C PRO A 4 10.50 39.40 -9.10
N ALA A 5 9.74 38.67 -9.91
CA ALA A 5 9.27 37.33 -9.54
C ALA A 5 10.48 36.41 -9.37
N ARG A 6 10.69 35.91 -8.14
CA ARG A 6 11.72 34.89 -7.85
C ARG A 6 11.13 33.52 -8.16
N PHE A 7 11.85 32.75 -8.97
CA PHE A 7 11.50 31.36 -9.21
C PHE A 7 11.59 30.55 -7.90
N ASP A 8 10.52 29.83 -7.58
CA ASP A 8 10.39 28.99 -6.39
C ASP A 8 9.93 27.59 -6.81
N ARG A 9 10.85 26.63 -6.69
CA ARG A 9 10.62 25.24 -7.09
C ARG A 9 9.67 24.52 -6.13
N GLU A 10 9.74 24.81 -4.84
CA GLU A 10 8.88 24.17 -3.84
C GLU A 10 7.43 24.59 -4.04
N ARG A 11 7.21 25.89 -4.26
CA ARG A 11 5.89 26.41 -4.61
C ARG A 11 5.36 25.80 -5.90
N LEU A 12 6.22 25.63 -6.92
CA LEU A 12 5.82 24.99 -8.17
C LEU A 12 5.44 23.52 -7.98
N THR A 13 6.22 22.75 -7.22
CA THR A 13 5.91 21.34 -6.90
C THR A 13 4.61 21.21 -6.11
N TRP A 14 4.41 22.07 -5.11
CA TRP A 14 3.16 22.11 -4.35
C TRP A 14 1.96 22.40 -5.26
N MET A 15 2.07 23.43 -6.10
CA MET A 15 1.00 23.84 -7.01
C MET A 15 0.70 22.72 -8.03
N ASN A 16 1.72 22.06 -8.57
CA ASN A 16 1.53 20.93 -9.49
C ASN A 16 0.76 19.79 -8.83
N GLY A 17 1.12 19.42 -7.60
CA GLY A 17 0.39 18.41 -6.85
C GLY A 17 -1.06 18.81 -6.58
N VAL A 18 -1.33 20.07 -6.22
CA VAL A 18 -2.71 20.56 -6.04
C VAL A 18 -3.52 20.42 -7.32
N MET A 19 -2.94 20.79 -8.47
CA MET A 19 -3.61 20.68 -9.77
C MET A 19 -3.88 19.22 -10.14
N ILE A 20 -2.91 18.32 -9.94
CA ILE A 20 -3.10 16.87 -10.21
C ILE A 20 -4.21 16.28 -9.33
N ARG A 21 -4.24 16.63 -8.03
CA ARG A 21 -5.25 16.14 -7.09
C ARG A 21 -6.65 16.67 -7.36
N ALA A 22 -6.76 17.81 -8.05
CA ALA A 22 -8.04 18.38 -8.45
C ALA A 22 -8.61 17.77 -9.75
N LEU A 23 -7.84 16.94 -10.47
CA LEU A 23 -8.30 16.34 -11.71
C LEU A 23 -9.42 15.31 -11.45
N PRO A 24 -10.44 15.26 -12.33
CA PRO A 24 -11.31 14.09 -12.44
C PRO A 24 -10.50 12.80 -12.67
N LEU A 25 -10.94 11.66 -12.12
CA LEU A 25 -10.19 10.41 -12.19
C LEU A 25 -10.00 9.88 -13.62
N ASP A 26 -11.00 10.06 -14.48
CA ASP A 26 -10.94 9.74 -15.90
C ASP A 26 -9.88 10.58 -16.62
N GLU A 27 -9.80 11.88 -16.32
CA GLU A 27 -8.76 12.75 -16.84
C GLU A 27 -7.37 12.38 -16.31
N LEU A 28 -7.26 12.05 -15.01
CA LEU A 28 -6.02 11.60 -14.40
C LEU A 28 -5.55 10.28 -15.04
N LEU A 29 -6.46 9.35 -15.32
CA LEU A 29 -6.16 8.10 -16.01
C LEU A 29 -5.59 8.35 -17.40
N GLN A 30 -6.21 9.23 -18.18
CA GLN A 30 -5.75 9.60 -19.51
C GLN A 30 -4.35 10.24 -19.46
N ARG A 31 -4.11 11.17 -18.54
CA ARG A 31 -2.81 11.84 -18.40
C ARG A 31 -1.72 10.90 -17.89
N SER A 32 -2.10 9.84 -17.17
CA SER A 32 -1.18 8.86 -16.58
C SER A 32 -0.76 7.72 -17.51
N GLN A 33 -1.27 7.65 -18.75
CA GLN A 33 -1.08 6.51 -19.66
C GLN A 33 0.37 6.08 -19.85
N ASN A 34 1.30 7.04 -19.94
CA ASN A 34 2.73 6.78 -20.17
C ASN A 34 3.55 6.63 -18.88
N PHE A 35 2.90 6.68 -17.71
CA PHE A 35 3.56 6.62 -16.41
C PHE A 35 3.22 5.35 -15.64
N TRP A 36 2.41 4.45 -16.20
CA TRP A 36 2.15 3.16 -15.57
C TRP A 36 3.40 2.26 -15.66
N PRO A 37 3.68 1.44 -14.62
CA PRO A 37 4.57 0.29 -14.78
C PRO A 37 4.02 -0.66 -15.85
N ALA A 38 4.88 -1.48 -16.45
CA ALA A 38 4.49 -2.36 -17.57
C ALA A 38 3.27 -3.23 -17.25
N ASP A 39 3.26 -3.90 -16.09
CA ASP A 39 2.12 -4.71 -15.63
C ASP A 39 0.87 -3.87 -15.33
N GLY A 40 1.07 -2.63 -14.87
CA GLY A 40 -0.02 -1.67 -14.68
C GLY A 40 -0.65 -1.25 -16.00
N ALA A 41 0.16 -0.99 -17.04
CA ALA A 41 -0.32 -0.64 -18.37
C ALA A 41 -1.11 -1.78 -19.03
N ALA A 42 -0.77 -3.03 -18.72
CA ALA A 42 -1.47 -4.23 -19.19
C ALA A 42 -2.77 -4.54 -18.41
N SER A 43 -2.98 -3.92 -17.25
CA SER A 43 -4.18 -4.14 -16.43
C SER A 43 -5.42 -3.42 -16.96
N SER A 44 -6.60 -3.85 -16.51
CA SER A 44 -7.88 -3.27 -16.93
C SER A 44 -7.99 -1.79 -16.57
N LEU A 45 -8.80 -1.05 -17.32
CA LEU A 45 -9.04 0.38 -17.04
C LEU A 45 -9.71 0.58 -15.67
N ASP A 46 -10.68 -0.28 -15.34
CA ASP A 46 -11.40 -0.21 -14.06
C ASP A 46 -10.45 -0.42 -12.88
N TYR A 47 -9.56 -1.40 -12.95
CA TYR A 47 -8.58 -1.64 -11.89
C TYR A 47 -7.59 -0.48 -11.73
N ARG A 48 -7.14 0.10 -12.84
CA ARG A 48 -6.30 1.31 -12.80
C ARG A 48 -7.02 2.51 -12.18
N LEU A 49 -8.32 2.67 -12.42
CA LEU A 49 -9.13 3.72 -11.80
C LEU A 49 -9.24 3.54 -10.28
N GLU A 50 -9.42 2.31 -9.81
CA GLU A 50 -9.40 1.98 -8.37
C GLU A 50 -8.05 2.31 -7.74
N VAL A 51 -6.95 1.92 -8.39
CA VAL A 51 -5.59 2.23 -7.93
C VAL A 51 -5.36 3.75 -7.90
N LEU A 52 -5.74 4.49 -8.95
CA LEU A 52 -5.60 5.94 -8.99
C LEU A 52 -6.39 6.63 -7.88
N ARG A 53 -7.61 6.16 -7.59
CA ARG A 53 -8.42 6.69 -6.48
C ARG A 53 -7.68 6.63 -5.14
N LEU A 54 -6.89 5.58 -4.90
CA LEU A 54 -6.12 5.43 -3.66
C LEU A 54 -4.87 6.30 -3.58
N VAL A 55 -4.23 6.59 -4.72
CA VAL A 55 -2.94 7.29 -4.76
C VAL A 55 -3.03 8.74 -5.20
N GLN A 56 -4.19 9.19 -5.70
CA GLN A 56 -4.39 10.54 -6.22
C GLN A 56 -3.91 11.60 -5.22
N ASP A 57 -4.33 11.49 -3.95
CA ASP A 57 -3.98 12.43 -2.88
C ASP A 57 -2.48 12.49 -2.55
N ARG A 58 -1.68 11.58 -3.10
CA ARG A 58 -0.23 11.47 -2.86
C ARG A 58 0.60 11.96 -4.04
N LEU A 59 0.00 12.10 -5.23
CA LEU A 59 0.71 12.51 -6.43
C LEU A 59 1.13 13.99 -6.35
N LYS A 60 2.41 14.24 -6.58
CA LYS A 60 2.99 15.55 -6.88
C LYS A 60 3.39 15.63 -8.33
N PHE A 61 3.76 14.50 -8.94
CA PHE A 61 4.04 14.37 -10.37
C PHE A 61 3.46 13.05 -10.88
N LEU A 62 3.02 13.01 -12.15
CA LEU A 62 2.57 11.77 -12.77
C LEU A 62 3.69 10.71 -12.83
N ALA A 63 4.95 11.15 -12.92
CA ALA A 63 6.13 10.28 -12.90
C ALA A 63 6.36 9.54 -11.57
N GLU A 64 5.68 9.93 -10.48
CA GLU A 64 5.72 9.19 -9.21
C GLU A 64 4.79 7.96 -9.22
N LEU A 65 3.96 7.79 -10.25
CA LEU A 65 2.97 6.72 -10.32
C LEU A 65 3.57 5.32 -10.19
N PRO A 66 4.68 4.95 -10.87
CA PRO A 66 5.30 3.63 -10.68
C PRO A 66 5.70 3.41 -9.23
N GLU A 67 6.37 4.40 -8.63
CA GLU A 67 6.76 4.33 -7.23
C GLU A 67 5.54 4.26 -6.34
N LEU A 68 4.38 4.83 -6.65
CA LEU A 68 3.22 4.75 -5.76
C LEU A 68 2.36 3.49 -5.95
N THR A 69 2.52 2.77 -7.07
CA THR A 69 1.53 1.77 -7.49
C THR A 69 2.06 0.40 -7.89
N ASP A 70 3.38 0.23 -8.07
CA ASP A 70 3.99 -1.04 -8.52
C ASP A 70 3.46 -2.29 -7.78
N PHE A 71 3.27 -2.20 -6.46
CA PHE A 71 2.84 -3.30 -5.61
C PHE A 71 1.39 -3.72 -5.86
N PHE A 72 0.56 -2.92 -6.55
CA PHE A 72 -0.77 -3.36 -6.98
C PHE A 72 -0.72 -4.32 -8.17
N PHE A 73 0.39 -4.35 -8.90
CA PHE A 73 0.54 -5.13 -10.13
C PHE A 73 1.59 -6.23 -10.00
N ILE A 74 2.60 -6.00 -9.17
CA ILE A 74 3.73 -6.91 -8.96
C ILE A 74 3.78 -7.28 -7.49
N ASP A 75 4.01 -8.57 -7.21
CA ASP A 75 4.17 -9.00 -5.83
C ASP A 75 5.51 -8.53 -5.26
N PRO A 76 5.50 -7.85 -4.09
CA PRO A 76 6.73 -7.49 -3.43
C PRO A 76 7.42 -8.75 -2.89
N GLN A 77 8.76 -8.76 -2.94
CA GLN A 77 9.53 -9.76 -2.24
C GLN A 77 9.52 -9.46 -0.73
N PRO A 78 9.07 -10.39 0.13
CA PRO A 78 9.04 -10.13 1.58
C PRO A 78 10.45 -9.89 2.12
N ASN A 79 10.63 -8.77 2.82
CA ASN A 79 11.88 -8.44 3.49
C ASN A 79 11.79 -8.84 4.99
N PRO A 80 12.54 -9.87 5.45
CA PRO A 80 12.49 -10.33 6.84
C PRO A 80 12.83 -9.24 7.87
N GLU A 81 13.78 -8.36 7.55
CA GLU A 81 14.21 -7.28 8.46
C GLU A 81 13.08 -6.25 8.64
N LEU A 82 12.42 -5.90 7.54
CA LEU A 82 11.29 -4.98 7.56
C LEU A 82 10.11 -5.56 8.35
N LEU A 83 9.80 -6.84 8.13
CA LEU A 83 8.72 -7.55 8.78
C LEU A 83 8.97 -7.78 10.28
N SER A 84 10.22 -8.04 10.66
CA SER A 84 10.59 -8.29 12.06
C SER A 84 10.89 -7.04 12.87
N LYS A 85 10.93 -5.85 12.25
CA LYS A 85 11.34 -4.57 12.85
C LYS A 85 10.71 -4.24 14.21
N HIS A 86 9.44 -4.59 14.43
CA HIS A 86 8.71 -4.25 15.65
C HIS A 86 8.49 -5.41 16.63
N PHE A 87 8.61 -6.65 16.17
CA PHE A 87 8.18 -7.83 16.93
C PHE A 87 9.26 -8.94 17.03
N GLY A 88 10.31 -8.90 16.20
CA GLY A 88 11.14 -10.07 15.94
C GLY A 88 10.43 -11.08 15.03
N ALA A 89 11.20 -12.00 14.43
CA ALA A 89 10.67 -12.89 13.38
C ALA A 89 9.54 -13.82 13.87
N THR A 90 9.74 -14.50 15.00
CA THR A 90 8.76 -15.46 15.55
C THR A 90 7.44 -14.79 15.91
N ALA A 91 7.46 -13.65 16.60
CA ALA A 91 6.23 -12.96 16.97
C ALA A 91 5.54 -12.33 15.75
N ALA A 92 6.31 -11.76 14.80
CA ALA A 92 5.76 -11.26 13.55
C ALA A 92 5.05 -12.38 12.75
N ALA A 93 5.63 -13.58 12.68
CA ALA A 93 4.99 -14.74 12.07
C ALA A 93 3.66 -15.07 12.78
N GLY A 94 3.66 -15.17 14.12
CA GLY A 94 2.43 -15.44 14.88
C GLY A 94 1.34 -14.37 14.73
N HIS A 95 1.71 -13.10 14.51
CA HIS A 95 0.75 -12.04 14.19
C HIS A 95 0.15 -12.19 12.79
N LEU A 96 0.97 -12.53 11.79
CA LEU A 96 0.49 -12.78 10.42
C LEU A 96 -0.44 -14.00 10.37
N GLU A 97 -0.11 -15.07 11.09
CA GLU A 97 -0.96 -16.26 11.23
C GLU A 97 -2.33 -15.92 11.82
N ALA A 98 -2.36 -15.13 12.91
CA ALA A 98 -3.61 -14.70 13.53
C ALA A 98 -4.47 -13.83 12.59
N VAL A 99 -3.83 -12.96 11.81
CA VAL A 99 -4.54 -12.14 10.82
C VAL A 99 -5.11 -13.02 9.70
N LEU A 100 -4.31 -13.95 9.16
CA LEU A 100 -4.76 -14.90 8.14
C LEU A 100 -6.00 -15.68 8.58
N ALA A 101 -6.05 -16.11 9.85
CA ALA A 101 -7.17 -16.84 10.42
C ALA A 101 -8.42 -15.99 10.64
N ALA A 102 -8.28 -14.67 10.78
CA ALA A 102 -9.39 -13.74 11.04
C ALA A 102 -9.96 -13.09 9.79
N LEU A 103 -9.28 -13.19 8.64
CA LEU A 103 -9.72 -12.54 7.40
C LEU A 103 -11.12 -13.04 6.98
N PRO A 104 -12.08 -12.12 6.78
CA PRO A 104 -13.45 -12.46 6.40
C PRO A 104 -13.55 -12.91 4.94
N ASP A 105 -14.69 -13.51 4.59
CA ASP A 105 -15.06 -13.77 3.19
C ASP A 105 -15.68 -12.52 2.53
N ASP A 106 -16.35 -11.66 3.31
CA ASP A 106 -16.82 -10.36 2.85
C ASP A 106 -15.63 -9.40 2.67
N TRP A 107 -15.25 -9.17 1.41
CA TRP A 107 -14.03 -8.44 1.05
C TRP A 107 -14.25 -6.92 0.88
N THR A 108 -14.75 -6.29 1.93
CA THR A 108 -14.93 -4.83 1.98
C THR A 108 -14.02 -4.20 3.04
N GLU A 109 -13.60 -2.94 2.80
CA GLU A 109 -12.75 -2.19 3.74
C GLU A 109 -13.28 -2.22 5.19
N PRO A 110 -14.57 -1.95 5.48
CA PRO A 110 -15.06 -1.95 6.85
C PRO A 110 -15.02 -3.34 7.50
N MET A 111 -15.24 -4.41 6.73
CA MET A 111 -15.19 -5.78 7.26
C MET A 111 -13.76 -6.22 7.54
N LEU A 112 -12.81 -5.87 6.67
CA LEU A 112 -11.39 -6.09 6.89
C LEU A 112 -10.89 -5.38 8.15
N GLU A 113 -11.30 -4.13 8.34
CA GLU A 113 -10.96 -3.36 9.53
C GLU A 113 -11.56 -3.97 10.81
N ALA A 114 -12.84 -4.31 10.78
CA ALA A 114 -13.55 -4.90 11.90
C ALA A 114 -12.94 -6.25 12.32
N ALA A 115 -12.44 -7.04 11.37
CA ALA A 115 -11.77 -8.31 11.63
C ALA A 115 -10.36 -8.14 12.21
N ILE A 116 -9.57 -7.20 11.69
CA ILE A 116 -8.14 -7.10 12.00
C ILE A 116 -7.85 -6.21 13.21
N ARG A 117 -8.56 -5.07 13.35
CA ARG A 117 -8.27 -4.10 14.40
C ARG A 117 -8.34 -4.69 15.81
N PRO A 118 -9.33 -5.53 16.18
CA PRO A 118 -9.40 -6.14 17.51
C PRO A 118 -8.22 -7.07 17.83
N LEU A 119 -7.56 -7.65 16.82
CA LEU A 119 -6.40 -8.53 17.04
C LEU A 119 -5.22 -7.82 17.69
N ALA A 120 -5.08 -6.50 17.49
CA ALA A 120 -4.04 -5.72 18.15
C ALA A 120 -4.20 -5.78 19.67
N GLU A 121 -5.42 -5.53 20.15
CA GLU A 121 -5.75 -5.58 21.58
C GLU A 121 -5.68 -7.00 22.13
N GLN A 122 -6.28 -7.98 21.45
CA GLN A 122 -6.27 -9.38 21.87
C GLN A 122 -4.85 -9.95 22.02
N ARG A 123 -3.90 -9.47 21.21
CA ARG A 123 -2.50 -9.90 21.26
C ARG A 123 -1.60 -8.95 22.04
N GLY A 124 -2.15 -7.91 22.68
CA GLY A 124 -1.40 -6.98 23.51
C GLY A 124 -0.37 -6.12 22.76
N VAL A 125 -0.62 -5.83 21.48
CA VAL A 125 0.30 -5.04 20.62
C VAL A 125 -0.31 -3.72 20.19
N LYS A 126 0.54 -2.73 19.87
CA LYS A 126 0.05 -1.44 19.37
C LYS A 126 -0.55 -1.63 17.98
N THR A 127 -1.75 -1.10 17.75
CA THR A 127 -2.43 -1.15 16.44
C THR A 127 -1.54 -0.68 15.29
N GLY A 128 -0.81 0.42 15.49
CA GLY A 128 0.13 0.94 14.47
C GLY A 128 1.27 -0.02 14.12
N GLN A 129 1.73 -0.85 15.06
CA GLN A 129 2.77 -1.85 14.78
C GLN A 129 2.20 -3.03 14.00
N LEU A 130 1.01 -3.52 14.36
CA LEU A 130 0.32 -4.57 13.62
C LEU A 130 0.01 -4.11 12.18
N PHE A 131 -0.52 -2.90 12.01
CA PHE A 131 -0.83 -2.34 10.70
C PHE A 131 0.44 -2.07 9.89
N GLY A 132 1.53 -1.68 10.56
CA GLY A 132 2.85 -1.55 9.94
C GLY A 132 3.36 -2.88 9.38
N LEU A 133 3.27 -3.95 10.18
CA LEU A 133 3.62 -5.31 9.75
C LEU A 133 2.80 -5.75 8.53
N LEU A 134 1.48 -5.57 8.56
CA LEU A 134 0.61 -5.94 7.44
C LEU A 134 0.92 -5.13 6.19
N ARG A 135 1.14 -3.81 6.32
CA ARG A 135 1.55 -2.97 5.20
C ARG A 135 2.85 -3.49 4.58
N SER A 136 3.87 -3.75 5.39
CA SER A 136 5.14 -4.25 4.89
C SER A 136 5.03 -5.63 4.25
N ALA A 137 4.16 -6.51 4.75
CA ALA A 137 3.90 -7.81 4.13
C ALA A 137 3.18 -7.70 2.78
N LEU A 138 2.25 -6.74 2.66
CA LEU A 138 1.41 -6.59 1.46
C LEU A 138 2.08 -5.75 0.36
N THR A 139 2.88 -4.75 0.73
CA THR A 139 3.40 -3.76 -0.22
C THR A 139 4.93 -3.72 -0.27
N GLY A 140 5.62 -4.43 0.63
CA GLY A 140 7.08 -4.36 0.77
C GLY A 140 7.59 -3.01 1.31
N ARG A 141 6.70 -2.13 1.80
CA ARG A 141 7.01 -0.75 2.15
C ARG A 141 6.59 -0.38 3.56
N THR A 142 7.17 0.69 4.09
CA THR A 142 6.78 1.31 5.36
C THR A 142 5.62 2.30 5.20
N ALA A 143 5.42 2.83 4.00
CA ALA A 143 4.38 3.78 3.66
C ALA A 143 3.60 3.31 2.42
N ALA A 144 2.27 3.37 2.51
CA ALA A 144 1.32 3.03 1.46
C ALA A 144 0.02 3.82 1.73
N PRO A 145 -0.97 3.80 0.82
CA PRO A 145 -2.34 4.22 1.11
C PRO A 145 -2.93 3.57 2.38
N GLY A 146 -4.16 3.93 2.72
CA GLY A 146 -4.86 3.30 3.82
C GLY A 146 -4.82 1.76 3.70
N LEU A 147 -4.58 1.08 4.82
CA LEU A 147 -4.25 -0.35 4.80
C LEU A 147 -5.42 -1.17 4.26
N PHE A 148 -6.64 -0.87 4.72
CA PHE A 148 -7.83 -1.65 4.39
C PHE A 148 -8.32 -1.34 2.98
N GLU A 149 -8.20 -0.09 2.54
CA GLU A 149 -8.46 0.33 1.17
C GLU A 149 -7.48 -0.35 0.20
N THR A 150 -6.20 -0.44 0.59
CA THR A 150 -5.17 -1.17 -0.18
C THR A 150 -5.53 -2.66 -0.27
N MET A 151 -5.95 -3.28 0.82
CA MET A 151 -6.37 -4.69 0.83
C MET A 151 -7.63 -4.92 -0.02
N ALA A 152 -8.58 -4.00 0.01
CA ALA A 152 -9.79 -4.06 -0.82
C ALA A 152 -9.43 -4.06 -2.30
N VAL A 153 -8.55 -3.15 -2.75
CA VAL A 153 -8.09 -3.09 -4.14
C VAL A 153 -7.19 -4.28 -4.51
N LEU A 154 -6.27 -4.72 -3.64
CA LEU A 154 -5.46 -5.93 -3.92
C LEU A 154 -6.32 -7.18 -4.10
N GLY A 155 -7.47 -7.23 -3.44
CA GLY A 155 -8.38 -8.37 -3.43
C GLY A 155 -7.95 -9.49 -2.48
N ASP A 156 -8.90 -10.40 -2.23
CA ASP A 156 -8.77 -11.49 -1.27
C ASP A 156 -7.59 -12.43 -1.58
N THR A 157 -7.61 -13.02 -2.77
CA THR A 157 -6.62 -14.01 -3.19
C THR A 157 -5.19 -13.47 -3.10
N THR A 158 -4.95 -12.26 -3.58
CA THR A 158 -3.63 -11.61 -3.52
C THR A 158 -3.21 -11.33 -2.09
N THR A 159 -4.12 -10.78 -1.27
CA THR A 159 -3.84 -10.43 0.12
C THR A 159 -3.47 -11.67 0.94
N ARG A 160 -4.31 -12.71 0.91
CA ARG A 160 -4.04 -13.97 1.64
C ARG A 160 -2.72 -14.59 1.20
N ARG A 161 -2.46 -14.66 -0.11
CA ARG A 161 -1.23 -15.22 -0.67
C ARG A 161 0.02 -14.46 -0.22
N ARG A 162 -0.02 -13.12 -0.22
CA ARG A 162 1.13 -12.28 0.22
C ARG A 162 1.39 -12.42 1.70
N LEU A 163 0.34 -12.39 2.53
CA LEU A 163 0.48 -12.62 3.98
C LEU A 163 1.01 -14.02 4.29
N ALA A 164 0.54 -15.06 3.59
CA ALA A 164 1.05 -16.42 3.74
C ALA A 164 2.53 -16.54 3.31
N THR A 165 2.93 -15.84 2.25
CA THR A 165 4.33 -15.80 1.80
C THR A 165 5.22 -15.10 2.83
N ALA A 166 4.78 -13.95 3.35
CA ALA A 166 5.49 -13.23 4.41
C ALA A 166 5.61 -14.07 5.68
N HIS A 167 4.53 -14.77 6.07
CA HIS A 167 4.54 -15.72 7.17
C HIS A 167 5.59 -16.83 6.95
N ALA A 168 5.58 -17.48 5.78
CA ALA A 168 6.51 -18.56 5.46
C ALA A 168 7.98 -18.10 5.47
N VAL A 169 8.26 -16.87 5.03
CA VAL A 169 9.62 -16.29 5.08
C VAL A 169 10.11 -16.09 6.52
N LEU A 170 9.23 -15.67 7.43
CA LEU A 170 9.56 -15.49 8.85
C LEU A 170 9.62 -16.81 9.64
N ALA A 171 8.83 -17.80 9.23
CA ALA A 171 8.77 -19.11 9.90
C ALA A 171 9.97 -20.02 9.58
N LYS A 172 10.73 -19.73 8.51
CA LYS A 172 11.99 -20.43 8.25
C LYS A 172 12.99 -20.10 9.36
N PRO A 173 13.57 -21.10 10.04
CA PRO A 173 14.64 -20.84 10.99
C PRO A 173 15.77 -20.15 10.23
N SER A 174 16.22 -18.98 10.70
CA SER A 174 17.40 -18.31 10.14
C SER A 174 18.55 -19.31 10.14
N SER A 175 18.92 -19.81 8.96
CA SER A 175 20.18 -20.50 8.77
C SER A 175 21.26 -19.50 9.14
N ARG A 176 21.92 -19.74 10.28
CA ARG A 176 23.18 -19.07 10.61
C ARG A 176 24.24 -19.39 9.58
#